data_AF-A0AAV8RP27-F1
#
_entry.id   AF-A0AAV8RP27-F1
#
_cell.length_a   1.000
_cell.length_b   1.000
_cell.length_c   1.000
_cell.angle_alpha   90.00
_cell.angle_beta   90.00
_cell.angle_gamma   90.00
#
_symmetry.space_group_name_H-M   'P 1'
#
loop_
_entity.id
_entity.type
_entity.pdbx_description
1 polymer ?
#
loop_
_entity_poly.entity_id
_entity_poly.type
_entity_poly.pdbx_seq_one_letter_code
_entity_poly.pdbx_strand_id
1 'polypeptide(L)'
;MITVASPRPPRISRSSPPPKPASPSSHPSGLPCVSIPFRGFQSRVRARSFFRRFCAEKDSADELFEGLPSDIPWENSDVWSICAAYFFVLHVPLSFGGLSVIAQILHEPNLDPLTMVVSITVLQVTEYVGVSTLLHFNAKPQYDVCRFFHSKWVLGGRSCITAFIVGIGTLIGLVFLTSIVADMLVGPKAVSDPILKKILSDSPLSMMSCFFLYCLISPLLEETVYRGFLLSSLFSTMKWWQAVIMSSFVFSIGHFSGENSLQLFLIGCVVGSAYCWTGQLTPCFAIHSVYNAMILLITMMS
;
A
#
# COMPACT_ATOMS: atom_id res chain seq x y z
N MET A 1 -23.10 -56.61 12.73
CA MET A 1 -23.05 -57.50 11.56
C MET A 1 -23.98 -56.92 10.50
N ILE A 2 -23.40 -56.44 9.39
CA ILE A 2 -23.92 -56.38 8.02
C ILE A 2 -25.34 -55.81 7.78
N THR A 3 -25.33 -54.71 7.00
CA THR A 3 -26.39 -54.07 6.20
C THR A 3 -27.42 -54.99 5.55
N VAL A 4 -28.69 -54.56 5.51
CA VAL A 4 -29.65 -54.93 4.45
C VAL A 4 -30.40 -53.69 3.98
N ALA A 5 -30.30 -53.43 2.67
CA ALA A 5 -30.94 -52.36 1.92
C ALA A 5 -32.36 -52.76 1.45
N SER A 6 -33.20 -51.77 1.15
CA SER A 6 -34.49 -51.95 0.49
C SER A 6 -34.91 -50.65 -0.24
N PRO A 7 -35.76 -50.71 -1.28
CA PRO A 7 -35.39 -50.26 -2.63
C PRO A 7 -35.94 -48.89 -3.08
N ARG A 8 -35.32 -48.33 -4.13
CA ARG A 8 -35.70 -47.07 -4.81
C ARG A 8 -36.97 -47.21 -5.65
N PRO A 9 -37.80 -46.16 -5.78
CA PRO A 9 -38.91 -46.11 -6.73
C PRO A 9 -38.44 -45.84 -8.18
N PRO A 10 -39.25 -46.23 -9.19
CA PRO A 10 -38.85 -46.24 -10.60
C PRO A 10 -38.86 -44.87 -11.28
N ARG A 11 -37.99 -44.76 -12.31
CA ARG A 11 -37.73 -43.58 -13.13
C ARG A 11 -38.69 -43.56 -14.33
N ILE A 12 -39.48 -42.50 -14.49
CA ILE A 12 -40.38 -42.32 -15.64
C ILE A 12 -39.58 -41.75 -16.83
N SER A 13 -39.73 -42.39 -17.99
CA SER A 13 -39.11 -42.06 -19.27
C SER A 13 -39.84 -40.93 -20.01
N ARG A 14 -39.07 -40.20 -20.83
CA ARG A 14 -39.51 -39.10 -21.69
C ARG A 14 -40.41 -39.57 -22.84
N SER A 15 -41.38 -38.75 -23.24
CA SER A 15 -42.06 -38.80 -24.54
C SER A 15 -41.94 -37.44 -25.28
N SER A 16 -41.72 -37.52 -26.59
CA SER A 16 -41.50 -36.42 -27.55
C SER A 16 -42.81 -35.90 -28.19
N PRO A 17 -42.80 -34.78 -28.95
CA PRO A 17 -43.96 -33.90 -29.22
C PRO A 17 -44.63 -34.14 -30.59
N PRO A 18 -45.77 -33.46 -30.88
CA PRO A 18 -46.20 -33.18 -32.27
C PRO A 18 -46.69 -31.70 -32.44
N PRO A 19 -47.11 -31.22 -33.65
CA PRO A 19 -46.37 -30.23 -34.44
C PRO A 19 -47.06 -28.85 -34.60
N LYS A 20 -46.33 -27.88 -35.18
CA LYS A 20 -46.79 -26.52 -35.53
C LYS A 20 -47.83 -26.50 -36.67
N PRO A 21 -48.80 -25.58 -36.65
CA PRO A 21 -49.54 -25.18 -37.85
C PRO A 21 -48.91 -23.97 -38.57
N ALA A 22 -49.19 -23.89 -39.86
CA ALA A 22 -48.51 -23.14 -40.91
C ALA A 22 -48.89 -21.66 -41.05
N SER A 23 -48.02 -20.92 -41.75
CA SER A 23 -48.21 -19.58 -42.30
C SER A 23 -49.02 -19.56 -43.62
N PRO A 24 -49.72 -18.46 -43.94
CA PRO A 24 -49.99 -18.03 -45.33
C PRO A 24 -49.29 -16.67 -45.64
N SER A 25 -48.37 -16.59 -46.62
CA SER A 25 -48.51 -16.13 -48.03
C SER A 25 -48.87 -14.63 -48.20
N SER A 26 -47.92 -13.75 -48.57
CA SER A 26 -47.69 -13.13 -49.92
C SER A 26 -48.90 -12.33 -50.47
N HIS A 27 -48.83 -11.03 -50.83
CA HIS A 27 -48.16 -10.42 -52.00
C HIS A 27 -48.36 -8.86 -52.02
N PRO A 28 -47.85 -8.10 -53.03
CA PRO A 28 -47.16 -6.81 -52.84
C PRO A 28 -47.95 -5.56 -53.29
N SER A 29 -47.49 -4.38 -52.93
CA SER A 29 -47.71 -3.16 -53.71
C SER A 29 -46.52 -2.22 -53.54
N GLY A 30 -45.87 -1.90 -54.66
CA GLY A 30 -44.70 -1.03 -54.72
C GLY A 30 -45.06 0.43 -54.93
N LEU A 31 -44.08 1.30 -54.67
CA LEU A 31 -43.63 2.42 -55.52
C LEU A 31 -42.28 2.93 -54.94
N PRO A 32 -41.28 3.27 -55.77
CA PRO A 32 -39.93 3.59 -55.32
C PRO A 32 -39.79 5.09 -55.04
N CYS A 33 -39.22 5.47 -53.91
CA CYS A 33 -38.75 6.83 -53.69
C CYS A 33 -37.22 6.85 -53.76
N VAL A 34 -36.70 7.29 -54.90
CA VAL A 34 -35.29 7.63 -55.10
C VAL A 34 -35.02 8.94 -54.36
N SER A 35 -34.08 8.94 -53.42
CA SER A 35 -33.44 10.18 -52.96
C SER A 35 -31.95 9.98 -52.71
N ILE A 36 -31.19 10.85 -53.38
CA ILE A 36 -29.73 10.99 -53.49
C ILE A 36 -29.16 11.50 -52.14
N PRO A 37 -27.92 11.13 -51.75
CA PRO A 37 -27.44 11.38 -50.39
C PRO A 37 -27.07 12.86 -50.18
N PHE A 38 -27.66 13.48 -49.17
CA PHE A 38 -27.19 14.76 -48.64
C PHE A 38 -26.25 14.51 -47.45
N ARG A 39 -24.97 14.85 -47.65
CA ARG A 39 -23.98 15.03 -46.58
C ARG A 39 -24.46 16.16 -45.66
N GLY A 40 -24.84 15.81 -44.43
CA GLY A 40 -25.16 16.75 -43.36
C GLY A 40 -24.53 16.28 -42.06
N PHE A 41 -23.53 17.02 -41.62
CA PHE A 41 -22.63 16.77 -40.50
C PHE A 41 -23.40 16.67 -39.16
N GLN A 42 -23.48 15.46 -38.58
CA GLN A 42 -23.84 15.28 -37.16
C GLN A 42 -22.60 14.86 -36.39
N SER A 43 -22.04 15.82 -35.65
CA SER A 43 -20.91 15.62 -34.74
C SER A 43 -21.36 14.81 -33.52
N ARG A 44 -21.29 13.49 -33.64
CA ARG A 44 -21.31 12.57 -32.49
C ARG A 44 -20.00 12.77 -31.74
N VAL A 45 -20.05 13.45 -30.58
CA VAL A 45 -18.89 13.69 -29.71
C VAL A 45 -18.28 12.35 -29.30
N ARG A 46 -17.20 11.99 -30.01
CA ARG A 46 -16.33 10.84 -29.80
C ARG A 46 -15.32 11.17 -28.71
N ALA A 47 -15.79 11.45 -27.50
CA ALA A 47 -14.91 11.78 -26.36
C ALA A 47 -14.61 10.58 -25.44
N ARG A 48 -15.23 9.41 -25.65
CA ARG A 48 -15.04 8.22 -24.79
C ARG A 48 -13.98 7.23 -25.26
N SER A 49 -13.39 7.40 -26.45
CA SER A 49 -12.39 6.44 -26.98
C SER A 49 -10.94 6.92 -26.89
N PHE A 50 -10.67 8.14 -26.43
CA PHE A 50 -9.29 8.63 -26.30
C PHE A 50 -8.64 8.21 -24.97
N PHE A 51 -9.42 8.16 -23.88
CA PHE A 51 -8.92 7.76 -22.56
C PHE A 51 -8.64 6.26 -22.39
N ARG A 52 -9.22 5.39 -23.23
CA ARG A 52 -8.94 3.94 -23.17
C ARG A 52 -7.65 3.51 -23.85
N ARG A 53 -7.08 4.36 -24.70
CA ARG A 53 -5.91 3.99 -25.51
C ARG A 53 -4.56 4.29 -24.85
N PHE A 54 -4.58 5.01 -23.72
CA PHE A 54 -3.39 5.20 -22.88
C PHE A 54 -3.11 4.02 -21.92
N CYS A 55 -4.01 3.03 -21.85
CA CYS A 55 -3.89 1.87 -20.95
C CYS A 55 -3.28 0.62 -21.61
N ALA A 56 -2.85 0.68 -22.86
CA ALA A 56 -2.48 -0.53 -23.62
C ALA A 56 -1.17 -0.36 -24.38
N GLU A 57 -0.12 0.03 -23.67
CA GLU A 57 1.25 -0.34 -24.02
C GLU A 57 1.96 -0.62 -22.71
N LYS A 58 1.92 -1.91 -22.35
CA LYS A 58 2.43 -2.47 -21.10
C LYS A 58 3.81 -3.00 -21.45
N ASP A 59 4.84 -2.31 -20.98
CA ASP A 59 6.23 -2.62 -21.31
C ASP A 59 6.61 -3.96 -20.65
N SER A 60 7.60 -4.68 -21.18
CA SER A 60 8.06 -5.98 -20.63
C SER A 60 8.53 -5.92 -19.17
N ALA A 61 8.85 -4.72 -18.65
CA ALA A 61 9.11 -4.49 -17.23
C ALA A 61 7.83 -4.54 -16.38
N ASP A 62 6.67 -4.13 -16.93
CA ASP A 62 5.39 -4.17 -16.23
C ASP A 62 4.96 -5.61 -15.93
N GLU A 63 5.34 -6.60 -16.75
CA GLU A 63 5.04 -8.04 -16.55
C GLU A 63 5.64 -8.61 -15.24
N LEU A 64 6.78 -8.07 -14.78
CA LEU A 64 7.41 -8.49 -13.51
C LEU A 64 6.65 -8.02 -12.27
N PHE A 65 5.83 -6.96 -12.40
CA PHE A 65 5.19 -6.24 -11.29
C PHE A 65 3.64 -6.32 -11.33
N GLU A 66 3.06 -7.23 -12.13
CA GLU A 66 1.58 -7.34 -12.32
C GLU A 66 0.81 -8.00 -11.17
N GLY A 67 1.46 -8.37 -10.07
CA GLY A 67 0.85 -9.20 -9.02
C GLY A 67 -0.20 -8.52 -8.13
N LEU A 68 -0.43 -7.21 -8.28
CA LEU A 68 -1.36 -6.47 -7.42
C LEU A 68 -2.80 -6.55 -7.97
N PRO A 69 -3.80 -6.94 -7.15
CA PRO A 69 -5.19 -6.94 -7.57
C PRO A 69 -5.58 -5.54 -8.05
N SER A 70 -6.19 -5.44 -9.23
CA SER A 70 -6.75 -4.19 -9.75
C SER A 70 -7.89 -3.63 -8.88
N ASP A 71 -8.36 -4.44 -7.94
CA ASP A 71 -9.52 -4.19 -7.13
C ASP A 71 -9.11 -3.97 -5.68
N ILE A 72 -9.26 -2.73 -5.21
CA ILE A 72 -8.85 -2.27 -3.89
C ILE A 72 -10.06 -1.87 -3.03
N PRO A 73 -9.96 -1.95 -1.69
CA PRO A 73 -11.07 -1.64 -0.81
C PRO A 73 -11.55 -0.19 -0.85
N TRP A 74 -10.76 0.76 -1.35
CA TRP A 74 -11.06 2.19 -1.28
C TRP A 74 -11.44 2.79 -2.64
N GLU A 75 -12.23 3.85 -2.63
CA GLU A 75 -12.58 4.58 -3.86
C GLU A 75 -11.45 5.54 -4.26
N ASN A 76 -11.15 5.59 -5.55
CA ASN A 76 -10.05 6.41 -6.08
C ASN A 76 -10.25 7.92 -5.85
N SER A 77 -11.50 8.38 -5.75
CA SER A 77 -11.82 9.78 -5.42
C SER A 77 -11.42 10.15 -3.99
N ASP A 78 -11.38 9.17 -3.10
CA ASP A 78 -11.32 9.41 -1.66
C ASP A 78 -9.90 9.18 -1.10
N VAL A 79 -9.01 8.56 -1.87
CA VAL A 79 -7.62 8.22 -1.47
C VAL A 79 -6.89 9.42 -0.88
N TRP A 80 -6.93 10.57 -1.57
CA TRP A 80 -6.25 11.79 -1.10
C TRP A 80 -6.94 12.42 0.10
N SER A 81 -8.26 12.32 0.20
CA SER A 81 -9.03 12.79 1.36
C SER A 81 -8.73 11.96 2.61
N ILE A 82 -8.65 10.62 2.47
CA ILE A 82 -8.27 9.69 3.53
C ILE A 82 -6.81 9.94 3.94
N CYS A 83 -5.91 10.11 2.96
CA CYS A 83 -4.51 10.43 3.21
C CYS A 83 -4.36 11.76 3.96
N ALA A 84 -5.10 12.81 3.56
CA ALA A 84 -5.12 14.09 4.26
C ALA A 84 -5.68 13.94 5.68
N ALA A 85 -6.78 13.20 5.87
CA ALA A 85 -7.32 12.92 7.19
C ALA A 85 -6.31 12.20 8.09
N TYR A 86 -5.62 11.17 7.57
CA TYR A 86 -4.53 10.52 8.28
C TYR A 86 -3.45 11.52 8.71
N PHE A 87 -2.96 12.36 7.80
CA PHE A 87 -1.90 13.32 8.12
C PHE A 87 -2.33 14.37 9.15
N PHE A 88 -3.46 15.04 8.92
CA PHE A 88 -3.85 16.20 9.72
C PHE A 88 -4.60 15.85 11.01
N VAL A 89 -5.25 14.68 11.07
CA VAL A 89 -6.03 14.26 12.25
C VAL A 89 -5.24 13.30 13.14
N LEU A 90 -4.40 12.44 12.56
CA LEU A 90 -3.68 11.41 13.30
C LEU A 90 -2.18 11.72 13.36
N HIS A 91 -1.49 11.67 12.22
CA HIS A 91 -0.03 11.64 12.16
C HIS A 91 0.63 12.90 12.74
N VAL A 92 0.26 14.10 12.25
CA VAL A 92 0.84 15.37 12.70
C VAL A 92 0.52 15.65 14.18
N PRO A 93 -0.75 15.55 14.64
CA PRO A 93 -1.06 15.78 16.05
C PRO A 93 -0.35 14.81 17.00
N LEU A 94 -0.29 13.51 16.66
CA LEU A 94 0.35 12.51 17.51
C LEU A 94 1.87 12.63 17.50
N SER A 95 2.48 12.93 16.35
CA SER A 95 3.93 13.06 16.21
C SER A 95 4.49 14.30 16.91
N PHE A 96 3.87 15.47 16.75
CA PHE A 96 4.39 16.73 17.31
C PHE A 96 3.73 17.15 18.62
N GLY A 97 2.43 16.88 18.78
CA GLY A 97 1.67 17.28 19.97
C GLY A 97 1.62 16.20 21.05
N GLY A 98 1.70 14.93 20.68
CA GLY A 98 1.47 13.80 21.58
C GLY A 98 2.38 13.79 22.81
N LEU A 99 3.70 13.95 22.61
CA LEU A 99 4.65 14.00 23.72
C LEU A 99 4.43 15.19 24.65
N SER A 100 4.06 16.36 24.10
CA SER A 100 3.76 17.54 24.92
C SER A 100 2.53 17.34 25.79
N VAL A 101 1.49 16.68 25.27
CA VAL A 101 0.29 16.33 26.05
C VAL A 101 0.65 15.35 27.17
N ILE A 102 1.47 14.32 26.87
CA ILE A 102 1.90 13.35 27.87
C ILE A 102 2.72 14.02 28.98
N ALA A 103 3.66 14.90 28.62
CA ALA A 103 4.44 15.67 29.59
C ALA A 103 3.54 16.50 30.53
N GLN A 104 2.47 17.09 30.02
CA GLN A 104 1.49 17.82 30.85
C GLN A 104 0.68 16.89 31.76
N ILE A 105 0.23 15.74 31.26
CA ILE A 105 -0.53 14.74 32.05
C ILE A 105 0.32 14.18 33.19
N LEU A 106 1.60 13.92 32.93
CA LEU A 106 2.54 13.41 33.92
C LEU A 106 3.09 14.51 34.85
N HIS A 107 2.77 15.78 34.60
CA HIS A 107 3.33 16.94 35.30
C HIS A 107 4.87 17.00 35.27
N GLU A 108 5.48 16.40 34.25
CA GLU A 108 6.93 16.30 34.09
C GLU A 108 7.35 16.90 32.74
N PRO A 109 7.94 18.12 32.72
CA PRO A 109 8.29 18.80 31.47
C PRO A 109 9.48 18.14 30.75
N ASN A 110 10.32 17.41 31.49
CA ASN A 110 11.50 16.73 30.96
C ASN A 110 11.37 15.23 31.21
N LEU A 111 10.72 14.53 30.27
CA LEU A 111 10.59 13.08 30.35
C LEU A 111 11.97 12.41 30.31
N ASP A 112 12.18 11.46 31.21
CA ASP A 112 13.35 10.58 31.13
C ASP A 112 13.30 9.73 29.85
N PRO A 113 14.45 9.21 29.37
CA PRO A 113 14.50 8.54 28.08
C PRO A 113 13.61 7.30 27.97
N LEU A 114 13.45 6.53 29.05
CA LEU A 114 12.56 5.38 29.08
C LEU A 114 11.09 5.81 28.96
N THR A 115 10.66 6.80 29.75
CA THR A 115 9.29 7.34 29.66
C THR A 115 9.03 7.93 28.27
N MET A 116 10.02 8.61 27.68
CA MET A 116 9.92 9.16 26.33
C MET A 116 9.66 8.06 25.29
N VAL A 117 10.48 7.00 25.24
CA VAL A 117 10.32 5.94 24.24
C VAL A 117 9.03 5.13 24.43
N VAL A 118 8.63 4.88 25.69
CA VAL A 118 7.34 4.24 26.00
C VAL A 118 6.18 5.12 25.55
N SER A 119 6.25 6.42 25.80
CA SER A 119 5.24 7.40 25.37
C SER A 119 5.10 7.45 23.84
N ILE A 120 6.22 7.51 23.11
CA ILE A 120 6.21 7.45 21.64
C ILE A 120 5.62 6.12 21.15
N THR A 121 5.94 5.01 21.82
CA THR A 121 5.37 3.70 21.48
C THR A 121 3.85 3.69 21.64
N VAL A 122 3.33 4.24 22.73
CA VAL A 122 1.88 4.35 22.95
C VAL A 122 1.23 5.25 21.90
N LEU A 123 1.85 6.38 21.56
CA LEU A 123 1.36 7.28 20.52
C LEU A 123 1.33 6.57 19.16
N GLN A 124 2.36 5.79 18.81
CA GLN A 124 2.38 5.05 17.55
C GLN A 124 1.38 3.90 17.48
N VAL A 125 1.16 3.18 18.59
CA VAL A 125 0.08 2.19 18.65
C VAL A 125 -1.28 2.87 18.51
N THR A 126 -1.46 4.06 19.11
CA THR A 126 -2.68 4.85 18.98
C THR A 126 -2.89 5.31 17.54
N GLU A 127 -1.83 5.77 16.87
CA GLU A 127 -1.85 6.13 15.46
C GLU A 127 -2.23 4.94 14.58
N TYR A 128 -1.65 3.76 14.84
CA TYR A 128 -1.93 2.53 14.11
C TYR A 128 -3.39 2.08 14.25
N VAL A 129 -3.94 2.14 15.47
CA VAL A 129 -5.36 1.87 15.71
C VAL A 129 -6.22 2.89 14.98
N GLY A 130 -5.90 4.19 15.12
CA GLY A 130 -6.64 5.27 14.48
C GLY A 130 -6.68 5.16 12.96
N VAL A 131 -5.54 4.87 12.31
CA VAL A 131 -5.50 4.72 10.85
C VAL A 131 -6.18 3.44 10.41
N SER A 132 -6.05 2.34 11.16
CA SER A 132 -6.78 1.10 10.86
C SER A 132 -8.30 1.32 10.91
N THR A 133 -8.77 2.07 11.90
CA THR A 133 -10.18 2.48 12.02
C THR A 133 -10.60 3.40 10.88
N LEU A 134 -9.80 4.41 10.53
CA LEU A 134 -10.05 5.32 9.40
C LEU A 134 -10.18 4.54 8.08
N LEU A 135 -9.25 3.63 7.82
CA LEU A 135 -9.23 2.78 6.64
C LEU A 135 -10.42 1.82 6.59
N HIS A 136 -10.82 1.28 7.74
CA HIS A 136 -12.00 0.42 7.85
C HIS A 136 -13.29 1.16 7.50
N PHE A 137 -13.51 2.36 8.05
CA PHE A 137 -14.73 3.13 7.81
C PHE A 137 -14.85 3.70 6.40
N ASN A 138 -13.73 3.89 5.70
CA ASN A 138 -13.73 4.39 4.32
C ASN A 138 -13.64 3.27 3.27
N ALA A 139 -13.66 2.00 3.68
CA ALA A 139 -13.69 0.89 2.74
C ALA A 139 -15.10 0.69 2.15
N LYS A 140 -15.15 0.28 0.88
CA LYS A 140 -16.40 -0.06 0.21
C LYS A 140 -17.09 -1.21 0.97
N PRO A 141 -18.43 -1.19 1.15
CA PRO A 141 -19.14 -2.15 1.99
C PRO A 141 -18.93 -3.63 1.62
N GLN A 142 -18.57 -3.93 0.38
CA GLN A 142 -18.31 -5.30 -0.07
C GLN A 142 -16.92 -5.86 0.30
N TYR A 143 -15.99 -5.05 0.82
CA TYR A 143 -14.65 -5.52 1.23
C TYR A 143 -14.54 -5.68 2.73
N ASP A 144 -13.88 -6.75 3.13
CA ASP A 144 -13.39 -6.93 4.48
C ASP A 144 -11.92 -6.46 4.53
N VAL A 145 -11.70 -5.31 5.17
CA VAL A 145 -10.37 -4.70 5.32
C VAL A 145 -9.42 -5.60 6.12
N CYS A 146 -9.91 -6.27 7.16
CA CYS A 146 -9.11 -7.19 7.94
C CYS A 146 -8.63 -8.36 7.08
N ARG A 147 -9.53 -8.92 6.26
CA ARG A 147 -9.17 -9.98 5.31
C ARG A 147 -8.22 -9.50 4.21
N PHE A 148 -8.42 -8.28 3.71
CA PHE A 148 -7.52 -7.65 2.74
C PHE A 148 -6.10 -7.60 3.32
N PHE A 149 -5.90 -6.97 4.48
CA PHE A 149 -4.57 -6.89 5.09
C PHE A 149 -4.02 -8.27 5.48
N HIS A 150 -4.84 -9.16 6.04
CA HIS A 150 -4.42 -10.52 6.34
C HIS A 150 -3.83 -11.21 5.10
N SER A 151 -4.48 -11.10 3.94
CA SER A 151 -3.97 -11.68 2.70
C SER A 151 -2.61 -11.12 2.25
N LYS A 152 -2.31 -9.87 2.62
CA LYS A 152 -1.06 -9.17 2.29
C LYS A 152 0.09 -9.51 3.26
N TRP A 153 -0.23 -9.94 4.48
CA TRP A 153 0.75 -10.35 5.51
C TRP A 153 1.13 -11.83 5.44
N VAL A 154 0.42 -12.63 4.66
CA VAL A 154 0.77 -14.05 4.45
C VAL A 154 2.03 -14.14 3.60
N LEU A 155 3.08 -14.77 4.15
CA LEU A 155 4.36 -14.99 3.47
C LEU A 155 4.17 -15.90 2.25
N GLY A 156 4.21 -15.31 1.05
CA GLY A 156 3.94 -15.99 -0.20
C GLY A 156 5.23 -16.38 -0.92
N GLY A 157 5.67 -17.61 -0.66
CA GLY A 157 6.59 -18.35 -1.51
C GLY A 157 7.97 -17.73 -1.75
N ARG A 158 8.64 -18.20 -2.82
CA ARG A 158 10.04 -17.88 -3.13
C ARG A 158 10.26 -16.40 -3.53
N SER A 159 9.28 -15.76 -4.15
CA SER A 159 9.38 -14.37 -4.60
C SER A 159 9.57 -13.40 -3.44
N CYS A 160 9.00 -13.66 -2.26
CA CYS A 160 9.18 -12.80 -1.09
C CYS A 160 10.61 -12.85 -0.54
N ILE A 161 11.21 -14.05 -0.54
CA ILE A 161 12.61 -14.22 -0.12
C ILE A 161 13.52 -13.49 -1.12
N THR A 162 13.27 -13.65 -2.42
CA THR A 162 14.05 -12.94 -3.45
C THR A 162 13.90 -11.43 -3.33
N ALA A 163 12.67 -10.93 -3.14
CA ALA A 163 12.40 -9.50 -2.94
C ALA A 163 13.10 -8.95 -1.69
N PHE A 164 13.09 -9.70 -0.59
CA PHE A 164 13.83 -9.35 0.62
C PHE A 164 15.34 -9.26 0.35
N ILE A 165 15.95 -10.28 -0.26
CA ILE A 165 17.40 -10.31 -0.53
C ILE A 165 17.81 -9.17 -1.46
N VAL A 166 17.09 -8.99 -2.58
CA VAL A 166 17.36 -7.93 -3.56
C VAL A 166 17.13 -6.56 -2.93
N GLY A 167 16.06 -6.39 -2.15
CA GLY A 167 15.72 -5.15 -1.47
C GLY A 167 16.80 -4.74 -0.46
N ILE A 168 17.24 -5.67 0.40
CA ILE A 168 18.33 -5.44 1.35
C ILE A 168 19.64 -5.12 0.62
N GLY A 169 20.02 -5.89 -0.40
CA GLY A 169 21.22 -5.63 -1.19
C GLY A 169 21.20 -4.25 -1.84
N THR A 170 20.04 -3.86 -2.37
CA THR A 170 19.84 -2.53 -2.97
C THR A 170 19.92 -1.43 -1.92
N LEU A 171 19.30 -1.60 -0.75
CA LEU A 171 19.37 -0.62 0.34
C LEU A 171 20.79 -0.42 0.85
N ILE A 172 21.53 -1.50 1.10
CA ILE A 172 22.94 -1.41 1.56
C ILE A 172 23.77 -0.67 0.51
N GLY A 173 23.61 -1.01 -0.77
CA GLY A 173 24.29 -0.32 -1.87
C GLY A 173 23.94 1.17 -1.94
N LEU A 174 22.65 1.52 -1.77
CA LEU A 174 22.20 2.91 -1.74
C LEU A 174 22.75 3.68 -0.55
N VAL A 175 22.69 3.11 0.67
CA VAL A 175 23.25 3.74 1.87
C VAL A 175 24.72 4.05 1.67
N PHE A 176 25.50 3.05 1.24
CA PHE A 176 26.94 3.23 0.96
C PHE A 176 27.20 4.31 -0.08
N LEU A 177 26.44 4.30 -1.18
CA LEU A 177 26.54 5.32 -2.23
C LEU A 177 26.22 6.72 -1.69
N THR A 178 25.12 6.86 -0.94
CA THR A 178 24.71 8.13 -0.35
C THR A 178 25.71 8.65 0.67
N SER A 179 26.36 7.76 1.44
CA SER A 179 27.43 8.14 2.37
C SER A 179 28.64 8.70 1.63
N ILE A 180 29.09 8.06 0.54
CA ILE A 180 30.20 8.58 -0.28
C ILE A 180 29.86 9.95 -0.85
N VAL A 181 28.66 10.11 -1.40
CA VAL A 181 28.21 11.38 -1.98
C VAL A 181 28.11 12.46 -0.90
N ALA A 182 27.59 12.14 0.28
CA ALA A 182 27.51 13.07 1.40
C ALA A 182 28.89 13.53 1.87
N ASP A 183 29.85 12.61 2.01
CA ASP A 183 31.23 12.92 2.39
C ASP A 183 31.91 13.83 1.35
N MET A 184 31.65 13.62 0.05
CA MET A 184 32.19 14.45 -1.02
C MET A 184 31.58 15.86 -1.08
N LEU A 185 30.28 16.01 -0.79
CA LEU A 185 29.56 17.27 -0.97
C LEU A 185 29.48 18.13 0.29
N VAL A 186 29.29 17.52 1.46
CA VAL A 186 28.95 18.19 2.72
C VAL A 186 30.05 18.00 3.78
N GLY A 187 30.92 17.01 3.59
CA GLY A 187 31.89 16.55 4.59
C GLY A 187 31.26 15.61 5.61
N PRO A 188 32.08 14.90 6.41
CA PRO A 188 31.60 13.91 7.36
C PRO A 188 30.76 14.59 8.45
N LYS A 189 29.44 14.44 8.37
CA LYS A 189 28.50 14.79 9.43
C LYS A 189 28.01 13.52 10.09
N ALA A 190 28.11 13.46 11.42
CA ALA A 190 27.41 12.43 12.18
C ALA A 190 25.91 12.66 12.02
N VAL A 191 25.25 11.80 11.25
CA VAL A 191 23.78 11.70 11.19
C VAL A 191 23.33 10.98 12.46
N SER A 192 23.51 11.61 13.62
CA SER A 192 23.06 11.05 14.89
C SER A 192 22.10 12.02 15.56
N ASP A 193 20.85 11.60 15.66
CA ASP A 193 19.86 12.29 16.47
C ASP A 193 20.31 12.20 17.95
N PRO A 194 20.64 13.33 18.60
CA PRO A 194 21.13 13.33 19.98
C PRO A 194 20.09 12.77 20.97
N ILE A 195 18.79 12.90 20.67
CA ILE A 195 17.71 12.35 21.49
C ILE A 195 17.71 10.83 21.36
N LEU A 196 17.81 10.31 20.13
CA LEU A 196 17.88 8.87 19.88
C LEU A 196 19.12 8.25 20.55
N LYS A 197 20.29 8.88 20.43
CA LYS A 197 21.52 8.42 21.07
C LYS A 197 21.40 8.42 22.61
N LYS A 198 20.72 9.41 23.17
CA LYS A 198 20.40 9.47 24.62
C LYS A 198 19.51 8.31 25.05
N ILE A 199 18.44 8.01 24.31
CA ILE A 199 17.53 6.87 24.59
C ILE A 199 18.28 5.54 24.55
N LEU A 200 19.13 5.34 23.53
CA LEU A 200 19.89 4.10 23.36
C LEU A 200 20.94 3.90 24.44
N SER A 201 21.51 4.97 24.99
CA SER A 201 22.59 4.90 25.99
C SER A 201 22.10 4.96 27.44
N ASP A 202 20.80 5.17 27.68
CA ASP A 202 20.23 5.38 29.01
C ASP A 202 20.18 4.09 29.86
N SER A 203 19.44 3.09 29.39
CA SER A 203 19.23 1.84 30.11
C SER A 203 18.91 0.68 29.15
N PRO A 204 19.18 -0.59 29.53
CA PRO A 204 18.86 -1.74 28.68
C PRO A 204 17.38 -1.82 28.31
N LEU A 205 16.49 -1.41 29.22
CA LEU A 205 15.05 -1.38 28.97
C LEU A 205 14.69 -0.29 27.95
N SER A 206 15.22 0.93 28.10
CA SER A 206 15.04 2.02 27.13
C SER A 206 15.53 1.63 25.74
N MET A 207 16.72 1.03 25.66
CA MET A 207 17.28 0.50 24.41
C MET A 207 16.36 -0.56 23.78
N MET A 208 15.94 -1.57 24.54
CA MET A 208 15.05 -2.62 24.04
C MET A 208 13.70 -2.06 23.56
N SER A 209 13.12 -1.12 24.30
CA SER A 209 11.91 -0.41 23.89
C SER A 209 12.12 0.40 22.61
N CYS A 210 13.28 1.02 22.43
CA CYS A 210 13.63 1.74 21.21
C CYS A 210 13.73 0.81 19.99
N PHE A 211 14.40 -0.34 20.12
CA PHE A 211 14.44 -1.35 19.06
C PHE A 211 13.04 -1.89 18.74
N PHE A 212 12.23 -2.16 19.76
CA PHE A 212 10.86 -2.63 19.58
C PHE A 212 10.02 -1.60 18.80
N LEU A 213 10.10 -0.32 19.16
CA LEU A 213 9.43 0.77 18.48
C LEU A 213 9.86 0.89 17.02
N TYR A 214 11.15 1.10 16.77
CA TYR A 214 11.67 1.43 15.44
C TYR A 214 11.74 0.24 14.49
N CYS A 215 11.93 -0.97 14.99
CA CYS A 215 12.06 -2.15 14.14
C CYS A 215 10.73 -2.88 13.96
N LEU A 216 9.73 -2.70 14.83
CA LEU A 216 8.47 -3.43 14.72
C LEU A 216 7.26 -2.49 14.62
N ILE A 217 7.06 -1.59 15.57
CA ILE A 217 5.83 -0.79 15.62
C ILE A 217 5.77 0.23 14.48
N SER A 218 6.83 1.03 14.29
CA SER A 218 6.85 2.05 13.23
C SER A 218 6.76 1.41 11.83
N PRO A 219 7.55 0.39 11.46
CA PRO A 219 7.42 -0.24 10.16
C PRO A 219 6.05 -0.90 9.95
N LEU A 220 5.43 -1.47 10.98
CA LEU A 220 4.09 -2.05 10.87
C LEU A 220 3.05 -1.00 10.47
N LEU A 221 3.06 0.14 11.15
CA LEU A 221 2.21 1.28 10.81
C LEU A 221 2.51 1.78 9.39
N GLU A 222 3.77 2.09 9.12
CA GLU A 222 4.18 2.75 7.89
C GLU A 222 3.93 1.87 6.67
N GLU A 223 4.27 0.58 6.71
CA GLU A 223 3.98 -0.32 5.59
C GLU A 223 2.48 -0.51 5.36
N THR A 224 1.68 -0.50 6.43
CA THR A 224 0.21 -0.56 6.32
C THR A 224 -0.33 0.66 5.58
N VAL A 225 0.13 1.86 5.94
CA VAL A 225 -0.34 3.12 5.36
C VAL A 225 0.20 3.34 3.95
N TYR A 226 1.52 3.27 3.79
CA TYR A 226 2.15 3.67 2.54
C TYR A 226 2.09 2.57 1.49
N ARG A 227 2.22 1.28 1.84
CA ARG A 227 2.22 0.18 0.86
C ARG A 227 0.83 -0.45 0.75
N GLY A 228 0.27 -0.80 1.89
CA GLY A 228 -1.03 -1.48 1.97
C GLY A 228 -2.19 -0.61 1.51
N PHE A 229 -2.19 0.68 1.84
CA PHE A 229 -3.23 1.63 1.45
C PHE A 229 -2.80 2.51 0.25
N LEU A 230 -1.85 3.42 0.45
CA LEU A 230 -1.57 4.49 -0.52
C LEU A 230 -1.04 3.94 -1.84
N LEU A 231 0.07 3.20 -1.84
CA LEU A 231 0.67 2.62 -3.04
C LEU A 231 -0.32 1.68 -3.76
N SER A 232 -1.02 0.83 -3.02
CA SER A 232 -2.05 -0.06 -3.58
C SER A 232 -3.15 0.73 -4.31
N SER A 233 -3.57 1.85 -3.73
CA SER A 233 -4.60 2.69 -4.34
C SER A 233 -4.10 3.45 -5.56
N LEU A 234 -2.89 4.01 -5.48
CA LEU A 234 -2.25 4.69 -6.60
C LEU A 234 -2.02 3.73 -7.77
N PHE A 235 -1.51 2.52 -7.51
CA PHE A 235 -1.27 1.49 -8.52
C PHE A 235 -2.54 1.12 -9.31
N SER A 236 -3.73 1.24 -8.72
CA SER A 236 -4.99 0.98 -9.43
C SER A 236 -5.33 2.02 -10.51
N THR A 237 -4.66 3.18 -10.52
CA THR A 237 -4.96 4.32 -11.41
C THR A 237 -3.80 4.78 -12.29
N MET A 238 -2.57 4.34 -12.00
CA MET A 238 -1.36 4.79 -12.71
C MET A 238 -0.34 3.66 -12.89
N LYS A 239 0.73 3.90 -13.66
CA LYS A 239 1.80 2.90 -13.83
C LYS A 239 2.52 2.63 -12.50
N TRP A 240 3.01 1.42 -12.30
CA TRP A 240 3.62 0.99 -11.05
C TRP A 240 4.74 1.93 -10.56
N TRP A 241 5.62 2.36 -11.46
CA TRP A 241 6.75 3.22 -11.11
C TRP A 241 6.28 4.62 -10.67
N GLN A 242 5.20 5.14 -11.25
CA GLN A 242 4.59 6.41 -10.83
C GLN A 242 4.00 6.28 -9.43
N ALA A 243 3.29 5.18 -9.16
CA ALA A 243 2.71 4.90 -7.86
C ALA A 243 3.80 4.77 -6.79
N VAL A 244 4.90 4.08 -7.08
CA VAL A 244 6.06 3.96 -6.19
C VAL A 244 6.67 5.33 -5.90
N ILE A 245 6.94 6.14 -6.93
CA ILE A 245 7.54 7.47 -6.74
C ILE A 245 6.62 8.35 -5.89
N MET A 246 5.32 8.42 -6.21
CA MET A 246 4.37 9.25 -5.47
C MET A 246 4.22 8.80 -4.02
N SER A 247 4.05 7.50 -3.78
CA SER A 247 3.96 6.98 -2.42
C SER A 247 5.23 7.22 -1.60
N SER A 248 6.41 7.07 -2.23
CA SER A 248 7.71 7.29 -1.58
C SER A 248 7.95 8.76 -1.26
N PHE A 249 7.44 9.66 -2.10
CA PHE A 249 7.49 11.10 -1.87
C PHE A 249 6.61 11.50 -0.69
N VAL A 250 5.37 10.99 -0.62
CA VAL A 250 4.47 11.24 0.52
C VAL A 250 5.05 10.66 1.81
N PHE A 251 5.65 9.46 1.76
CA PHE A 251 6.38 8.85 2.88
C PHE A 251 7.51 9.74 3.40
N SER A 252 8.36 10.24 2.51
CA SER A 252 9.48 11.12 2.84
C SER A 252 9.03 12.44 3.48
N ILE A 253 8.02 13.10 2.91
CA ILE A 253 7.45 14.33 3.47
C ILE A 253 6.83 14.08 4.85
N GLY A 254 6.15 12.95 5.03
CA GLY A 254 5.51 12.59 6.28
C GLY A 254 6.47 12.48 7.46
N HIS A 255 7.75 12.25 7.22
CA HIS A 255 8.76 12.22 8.29
C HIS A 255 9.20 13.60 8.78
N PHE A 256 8.84 14.68 8.05
CA PHE A 256 9.20 16.06 8.38
C PHE A 256 10.71 16.28 8.64
N SER A 257 11.56 15.44 8.03
CA SER A 257 13.01 15.49 8.21
C SER A 257 13.68 16.02 6.95
N GLY A 258 14.04 17.31 6.94
CA GLY A 258 14.66 17.94 5.78
C GLY A 258 15.99 17.30 5.37
N GLU A 259 16.85 16.98 6.35
CA GLU A 259 18.17 16.40 6.11
C GLU A 259 18.08 14.95 5.58
N ASN A 260 17.14 14.15 6.09
CA ASN A 260 17.01 12.74 5.73
C ASN A 260 15.98 12.50 4.61
N SER A 261 15.33 13.55 4.08
CA SER A 261 14.26 13.44 3.09
C SER A 261 14.65 12.59 1.87
N LEU A 262 15.86 12.81 1.33
CA LEU A 262 16.34 12.06 0.16
C LEU A 262 16.52 10.57 0.50
N GLN A 263 17.14 10.26 1.63
CA GLN A 263 17.36 8.89 2.07
C GLN A 263 16.03 8.16 2.31
N LEU A 264 15.08 8.82 3.00
CA LEU A 264 13.73 8.30 3.22
C LEU A 264 12.98 8.06 1.91
N PHE A 265 13.10 8.96 0.93
CA PHE A 265 12.52 8.77 -0.39
C PHE A 265 13.10 7.53 -1.11
N LEU A 266 14.42 7.34 -1.06
CA LEU A 266 15.08 6.19 -1.67
C LEU A 266 14.68 4.86 -1.03
N ILE A 267 14.61 4.81 0.30
CA ILE A 267 14.08 3.64 1.03
C ILE A 267 12.63 3.39 0.66
N GLY A 268 11.86 4.48 0.59
CA GLY A 268 10.51 4.55 0.04
C GLY A 268 10.39 3.73 -1.24
N CYS A 269 11.23 4.06 -2.22
CA CYS A 269 11.25 3.47 -3.55
C CYS A 269 11.64 1.99 -3.54
N VAL A 270 12.65 1.59 -2.75
CA VAL A 270 13.07 0.18 -2.68
C VAL A 270 11.97 -0.69 -2.11
N VAL A 271 11.42 -0.30 -0.96
CA VAL A 271 10.37 -1.06 -0.28
C VAL A 271 9.07 -1.03 -1.10
N GLY A 272 8.73 0.10 -1.74
CA GLY A 272 7.61 0.20 -2.67
C GLY A 272 7.75 -0.72 -3.88
N SER A 273 8.97 -0.85 -4.43
CA SER A 273 9.24 -1.77 -5.54
C SER A 273 9.10 -3.23 -5.10
N ALA A 274 9.57 -3.58 -3.89
CA ALA A 274 9.37 -4.90 -3.31
C ALA A 274 7.87 -5.23 -3.12
N TYR A 275 7.07 -4.24 -2.74
CA TYR A 275 5.61 -4.39 -2.66
C TYR A 275 4.99 -4.65 -4.04
N CYS A 276 5.35 -3.87 -5.06
CA CYS A 276 4.83 -4.08 -6.42
C CYS A 276 5.24 -5.45 -6.98
N TRP A 277 6.42 -5.97 -6.62
CA TRP A 277 6.87 -7.28 -7.09
C TRP A 277 6.13 -8.44 -6.42
N THR A 278 5.87 -8.33 -5.11
CA THR A 278 5.36 -9.47 -4.31
C THR A 278 3.87 -9.41 -4.02
N GLY A 279 3.29 -8.20 -4.09
CA GLY A 279 1.95 -7.90 -3.62
C GLY A 279 1.77 -8.08 -2.10
N GLN A 280 2.85 -8.16 -1.32
CA GLN A 280 2.85 -8.52 0.09
C GLN A 280 3.61 -7.52 0.97
N LEU A 281 3.11 -7.34 2.20
CA LEU A 281 3.69 -6.44 3.19
C LEU A 281 4.83 -7.07 3.98
N THR A 282 4.88 -8.39 4.08
CA THR A 282 5.90 -9.09 4.89
C THR A 282 7.34 -8.83 4.43
N PRO A 283 7.70 -8.94 3.12
CA PRO A 283 9.05 -8.57 2.69
C PRO A 283 9.31 -7.07 2.88
N CYS A 284 8.30 -6.22 2.70
CA CYS A 284 8.42 -4.77 2.89
C CYS A 284 8.77 -4.42 4.34
N PHE A 285 8.00 -4.97 5.28
CA PHE A 285 8.21 -4.88 6.71
C PHE A 285 9.61 -5.37 7.08
N ALA A 286 10.00 -6.57 6.64
CA ALA A 286 11.31 -7.13 6.96
C ALA A 286 12.48 -6.27 6.44
N ILE A 287 12.38 -5.77 5.20
CA ILE A 287 13.38 -4.87 4.60
C ILE A 287 13.51 -3.60 5.46
N HIS A 288 12.37 -2.98 5.80
CA HIS A 288 12.32 -1.75 6.57
C HIS A 288 12.83 -1.94 8.02
N SER A 289 12.38 -3.00 8.70
CA SER A 289 12.83 -3.36 10.04
C SER A 289 14.35 -3.56 10.11
N VAL A 290 14.93 -4.25 9.12
CA VAL A 290 16.39 -4.45 9.05
C VAL A 290 17.10 -3.13 8.80
N TYR A 291 16.58 -2.29 7.91
CA TYR A 291 17.12 -0.96 7.69
C TYR A 291 17.15 -0.13 8.98
N ASN A 292 16.02 -0.06 9.70
CA ASN A 292 15.93 0.67 10.97
C ASN A 292 16.87 0.07 12.03
N ALA A 293 16.96 -1.25 12.13
CA ALA A 293 17.91 -1.91 13.02
C ALA A 293 19.37 -1.53 12.69
N MET A 294 19.74 -1.48 11.40
CA MET A 294 21.08 -1.04 10.99
C MET A 294 21.35 0.41 11.42
N ILE A 295 20.40 1.32 11.24
CA ILE A 295 20.54 2.72 11.66
C ILE A 295 20.70 2.82 13.18
N LEU A 296 19.92 2.07 13.96
CA LEU A 296 20.07 2.04 15.43
C LEU A 296 21.45 1.52 15.84
N LEU A 297 21.92 0.43 15.22
CA LEU A 297 23.24 -0.14 15.50
C LEU A 297 24.37 0.85 15.15
N ILE A 298 24.29 1.52 14.00
CA ILE A 298 25.25 2.55 13.61
C ILE A 298 25.23 3.71 14.63
N THR A 299 24.06 4.14 15.06
CA THR A 299 23.90 5.22 16.05
C THR A 299 24.52 4.85 17.41
N MET A 300 24.47 3.57 17.80
CA MET A 300 25.13 3.08 19.02
C MET A 300 26.66 3.04 18.90
N MET A 301 27.19 2.86 17.68
CA MET A 301 28.63 2.74 17.43
C MET A 301 29.31 4.09 17.14
N SER A 302 28.53 5.13 16.78
CA SER A 302 29.00 6.52 16.61
C SER A 302 29.07 7.26 17.93
#